data_AF-A0A7V3JJ01-F1
#
_entry.id   AF-A0A7V3JJ01-F1
#
_cell.length_a   1.000
_cell.length_b   1.000
_cell.length_c   1.000
_cell.angle_alpha   90.00
_cell.angle_beta   90.00
_cell.angle_gamma   90.00
#
_symmetry.space_group_name_H-M   'P 1'
#
loop_
_entity.id
_entity.type
_entity.pdbx_description
1 polymer ?
#
loop_
_entity_poly.entity_id
_entity_poly.type
_entity_poly.pdbx_seq_one_letter_code
_entity_poly.pdbx_strand_id
1 'polypeptide(L)'
;MYAGRRTCRWQRLLAIVAGGSFAALLLSPLATAQEKGDAVSQSQPSAAALADQLDKAMAAVRQGNYEPISELTERARELLPLLVRYANDSAVEVRREVVALLRAANSPGAVPVLVHMLADSDAEVQQAAAAGLYRLDPGALAKHPAAAKALAQSVAGGNTASAPSVLLLGYGPAASVLPALQKLHSQADQSPTKLEDWTPPVPVRLAAQVALSRLGDPQARRALLETTSQKDLAVRQFLLGVVRDIDSPEVLHALAAFLDDTRLTGSGAPSGAESQRRLCDDAVNALVRRLKLKVDFALSDTQPYSAAQIDQVRARLSEAIPR
;
A
#
# COMPACT_ATOMS: atom_id res chain seq x y z
N MET A 1 -39.20 25.88 24.77
CA MET A 1 -39.82 26.32 23.50
C MET A 1 -39.28 27.69 23.16
N TYR A 2 -38.31 27.77 22.26
CA TYR A 2 -37.90 29.02 21.62
C TYR A 2 -37.40 28.68 20.21
N ALA A 3 -38.03 29.33 19.23
CA ALA A 3 -37.66 29.29 17.83
C ALA A 3 -36.48 30.23 17.57
N GLY A 4 -35.73 29.96 16.50
CA GLY A 4 -35.27 31.06 15.65
C GLY A 4 -33.80 31.07 15.23
N ARG A 5 -33.62 30.72 13.95
CA ARG A 5 -32.83 31.44 12.93
C ARG A 5 -31.30 31.39 12.95
N ARG A 6 -30.80 30.93 11.80
CA ARG A 6 -29.45 31.12 11.26
C ARG A 6 -29.22 32.59 10.90
N THR A 7 -28.00 33.09 11.14
CA THR A 7 -27.37 34.14 10.32
C THR A 7 -25.84 34.07 10.42
N CYS A 8 -25.18 34.09 9.26
CA CYS A 8 -23.75 34.36 9.08
C CYS A 8 -23.41 35.81 9.44
N ARG A 9 -22.23 36.05 10.02
CA ARG A 9 -21.33 37.19 9.73
C ARG A 9 -20.15 37.17 10.69
N TRP A 10 -18.94 36.97 10.15
CA TRP A 10 -17.73 37.49 10.79
C TRP A 10 -17.18 38.56 9.85
N GLN A 11 -17.14 39.79 10.36
CA GLN A 11 -16.50 40.92 9.70
C GLN A 11 -15.75 41.73 10.77
N ARG A 12 -14.55 42.17 10.37
CA ARG A 12 -13.77 43.33 10.82
C ARG A 12 -12.84 43.18 12.02
N LEU A 13 -11.56 43.46 11.76
CA LEU A 13 -10.77 44.64 12.17
C LEU A 13 -9.39 44.48 11.49
N LEU A 14 -8.75 45.43 10.81
CA LEU A 14 -8.43 46.83 11.13
C LEU A 14 -8.19 47.66 9.83
N ALA A 15 -8.19 48.98 9.99
CA ALA A 15 -8.22 49.99 8.94
C ALA A 15 -7.06 51.00 9.06
N ILE A 16 -6.96 51.91 8.05
CA ILE A 16 -6.51 53.33 8.13
C ILE A 16 -4.97 53.55 8.18
N VAL A 17 -4.28 54.47 7.46
CA VAL A 17 -4.54 55.65 6.57
C VAL A 17 -3.17 55.99 5.93
N ALA A 18 -2.97 56.27 4.62
CA ALA A 18 -3.36 57.37 3.71
C ALA A 18 -2.15 58.23 3.30
N GLY A 19 -2.20 58.75 2.06
CA GLY A 19 -1.62 60.06 1.74
C GLY A 19 -0.87 60.16 0.41
N GLY A 20 -1.47 60.85 -0.58
CA GLY A 20 -0.73 61.77 -1.45
C GLY A 20 -0.68 61.50 -2.96
N SER A 21 -1.58 62.15 -3.72
CA SER A 21 -1.57 62.28 -5.19
C SER A 21 -0.65 63.41 -5.69
N PHE A 22 -0.13 63.27 -6.93
CA PHE A 22 -0.27 64.19 -8.11
C PHE A 22 0.97 64.23 -9.03
N ALA A 23 0.71 63.99 -10.35
CA ALA A 23 1.20 64.65 -11.59
C ALA A 23 2.68 65.10 -11.74
N ALA A 24 3.34 65.16 -12.92
CA ALA A 24 3.15 64.77 -14.31
C ALA A 24 4.46 65.16 -15.09
N LEU A 25 4.65 64.62 -16.30
CA LEU A 25 5.57 65.05 -17.39
C LEU A 25 7.08 64.76 -17.16
N LEU A 26 7.90 64.24 -18.08
CA LEU A 26 8.12 64.57 -19.51
C LEU A 26 8.88 63.42 -20.26
N LEU A 27 8.64 63.37 -21.58
CA LEU A 27 9.49 62.94 -22.72
C LEU A 27 10.04 61.48 -22.87
N SER A 28 9.71 60.91 -24.04
CA SER A 28 10.16 59.66 -24.69
C SER A 28 11.62 59.74 -25.25
N PRO A 29 12.14 58.80 -26.09
CA PRO A 29 11.78 57.40 -26.42
C PRO A 29 13.02 56.43 -26.51
N LEU A 30 12.76 55.19 -26.94
CA LEU A 30 13.67 54.28 -27.70
C LEU A 30 14.84 53.60 -26.96
N ALA A 31 14.65 52.32 -26.62
CA ALA A 31 15.63 51.28 -26.88
C ALA A 31 14.92 49.92 -26.97
N THR A 32 14.83 49.38 -28.17
CA THR A 32 14.45 48.01 -28.46
C THR A 32 15.49 47.06 -27.87
N ALA A 33 15.15 46.36 -26.79
CA ALA A 33 15.89 45.19 -26.33
C ALA A 33 15.00 43.96 -26.52
N GLN A 34 15.30 43.26 -27.61
CA GLN A 34 14.76 41.99 -28.00
C GLN A 34 15.35 40.92 -27.08
N GLU A 35 14.74 40.70 -25.91
CA GLU A 35 15.06 39.53 -25.08
C GLU A 35 14.26 38.33 -25.58
N LYS A 36 14.94 37.50 -26.38
CA LYS A 36 14.64 36.09 -26.55
C LYS A 36 14.72 35.40 -25.18
N GLY A 37 13.60 35.40 -24.46
CA GLY A 37 13.37 34.43 -23.41
C GLY A 37 12.95 33.12 -24.07
N ASP A 38 13.88 32.19 -24.22
CA ASP A 38 13.57 30.78 -24.45
C ASP A 38 12.86 30.24 -23.21
N ALA A 39 11.57 30.54 -23.11
CA ALA A 39 10.67 29.82 -22.23
C ALA A 39 10.52 28.42 -22.84
N VAL A 40 11.32 27.47 -22.36
CA VAL A 40 11.02 26.04 -22.47
C VAL A 40 9.69 25.85 -21.73
N SER A 41 8.60 26.04 -22.46
CA SER A 41 7.26 25.65 -22.06
C SER A 41 7.26 24.13 -22.02
N GLN A 42 7.54 23.56 -20.84
CA GLN A 42 7.19 22.17 -20.57
C GLN A 42 5.66 22.10 -20.53
N SER A 43 5.04 22.14 -21.70
CA SER A 43 3.61 21.92 -21.86
C SER A 43 3.34 20.48 -21.43
N GLN A 44 2.61 20.30 -20.32
CA GLN A 44 2.13 18.98 -19.94
C GLN A 44 1.42 18.34 -21.16
N PRO A 45 1.68 17.05 -21.46
CA PRO A 45 1.06 16.41 -22.61
C PRO A 45 -0.45 16.51 -22.51
N SER A 46 -1.12 16.85 -23.60
CA SER A 46 -2.58 16.80 -23.64
C SER A 46 -3.06 15.38 -23.34
N ALA A 47 -4.27 15.22 -22.80
CA ALA A 47 -4.84 13.90 -22.53
C ALA A 47 -4.85 12.99 -23.77
N ALA A 48 -5.00 13.57 -24.97
CA ALA A 48 -4.92 12.86 -26.24
C ALA A 48 -3.49 12.39 -26.56
N ALA A 49 -2.47 13.22 -26.31
CA ALA A 49 -1.08 12.84 -26.50
C ALA A 49 -0.66 11.72 -25.55
N LEU A 50 -1.12 11.77 -24.29
CA LEU A 50 -0.87 10.70 -23.32
C LEU A 50 -1.55 9.39 -23.71
N ALA A 51 -2.78 9.44 -24.24
CA ALA A 51 -3.45 8.27 -24.76
C ALA A 51 -2.70 7.66 -25.95
N ASP A 52 -2.24 8.46 -26.91
CA ASP A 52 -1.43 7.98 -28.04
C ASP A 52 -0.09 7.36 -27.60
N GLN A 53 0.58 7.96 -26.60
CA GLN A 53 1.78 7.39 -25.99
C GLN A 53 1.50 6.02 -25.36
N LEU A 54 0.42 5.91 -24.58
CA LEU A 54 0.02 4.64 -23.97
C LEU A 54 -0.32 3.60 -25.03
N ASP A 55 -1.07 3.98 -26.07
CA ASP A 55 -1.47 3.06 -27.15
C ASP A 55 -0.25 2.49 -27.88
N LYS A 56 0.74 3.35 -28.18
CA LYS A 56 2.04 2.94 -28.77
C LYS A 56 2.83 2.05 -27.84
N ALA A 57 2.91 2.39 -26.55
CA ALA A 57 3.61 1.60 -25.56
C ALA A 57 2.99 0.20 -25.40
N MET A 58 1.67 0.10 -25.34
CA MET A 58 0.97 -1.18 -25.29
C MET A 58 1.14 -1.99 -26.59
N ALA A 59 1.20 -1.34 -27.75
CA ALA A 59 1.55 -2.01 -29.00
C ALA A 59 2.99 -2.57 -29.00
N ALA A 60 3.94 -1.83 -28.42
CA ALA A 60 5.32 -2.26 -28.24
C ALA A 60 5.43 -3.46 -27.27
N VAL A 61 4.67 -3.45 -26.17
CA VAL A 61 4.62 -4.57 -25.22
C VAL A 61 4.15 -5.87 -25.89
N ARG A 62 3.16 -5.80 -26.79
CA ARG A 62 2.72 -6.97 -27.59
C ARG A 62 3.82 -7.53 -28.50
N GLN A 63 4.84 -6.73 -28.79
CA GLN A 63 6.02 -7.11 -29.58
C GLN A 63 7.23 -7.44 -28.70
N GLY A 64 7.06 -7.47 -27.37
CA GLY A 64 8.11 -7.76 -26.40
C GLY A 64 9.05 -6.57 -26.08
N ASN A 65 8.71 -5.36 -26.52
CA ASN A 65 9.47 -4.15 -26.17
C ASN A 65 8.79 -3.40 -25.01
N TYR A 66 9.46 -3.39 -23.86
CA TYR A 66 8.98 -2.79 -22.61
C TYR A 66 9.59 -1.40 -22.32
N GLU A 67 10.51 -0.91 -23.15
CA GLU A 67 11.13 0.40 -22.95
C GLU A 67 10.08 1.54 -22.95
N PRO A 68 9.14 1.62 -23.92
CA PRO A 68 8.19 2.73 -23.94
C PRO A 68 7.22 2.73 -22.76
N ILE A 69 6.84 1.56 -22.24
CA ILE A 69 5.93 1.47 -21.09
C ILE A 69 6.67 1.81 -19.79
N SER A 70 7.96 1.48 -19.70
CA SER A 70 8.80 1.82 -18.55
C SER A 70 8.90 3.33 -18.35
N GLU A 71 9.10 4.10 -19.43
CA GLU A 71 9.11 5.58 -19.41
C GLU A 71 7.80 6.19 -18.89
N LEU A 72 6.68 5.49 -19.10
CA LEU A 72 5.36 5.94 -18.67
C LEU A 72 5.04 5.61 -17.20
N THR A 73 5.87 4.81 -16.53
CA THR A 73 5.64 4.35 -15.14
C THR A 73 5.55 5.50 -14.15
N GLU A 74 6.39 6.54 -14.29
CA GLU A 74 6.35 7.72 -13.42
C GLU A 74 5.04 8.51 -13.55
N ARG A 75 4.33 8.34 -14.67
CA ARG A 75 3.06 8.99 -15.00
C ARG A 75 1.86 8.07 -14.79
N ALA A 76 2.03 6.94 -14.10
CA ALA A 76 0.99 5.92 -13.92
C ALA A 76 -0.34 6.47 -13.36
N ARG A 77 -0.32 7.52 -12.52
CA ARG A 77 -1.55 8.15 -12.03
C ARG A 77 -2.35 8.85 -13.12
N GLU A 78 -1.70 9.52 -14.07
CA GLU A 78 -2.37 10.20 -15.18
C GLU A 78 -3.00 9.19 -16.14
N LEU A 79 -2.43 7.98 -16.21
CA LEU A 79 -2.89 6.90 -17.08
C LEU A 79 -4.11 6.15 -16.55
N LEU A 80 -4.45 6.27 -15.26
CA LEU A 80 -5.53 5.49 -14.63
C LEU A 80 -6.85 5.44 -15.42
N PRO A 81 -7.38 6.56 -15.96
CA PRO A 81 -8.64 6.53 -16.72
C PRO A 81 -8.52 5.74 -18.04
N LEU A 82 -7.30 5.55 -18.55
CA LEU A 82 -7.02 4.94 -19.84
C LEU A 82 -6.74 3.44 -19.69
N LEU A 83 -6.15 3.00 -18.57
CA LEU A 83 -5.69 1.62 -18.35
C LEU A 83 -6.80 0.56 -18.43
N VAL A 84 -8.05 0.93 -18.10
CA VAL A 84 -9.19 0.00 -18.13
C VAL A 84 -9.39 -0.66 -19.51
N ARG A 85 -9.01 0.03 -20.59
CA ARG A 85 -9.15 -0.49 -21.97
C ARG A 85 -8.26 -1.71 -22.25
N TYR A 86 -7.19 -1.88 -21.47
CA TYR A 86 -6.19 -2.95 -21.64
C TYR A 86 -6.34 -4.07 -20.61
N ALA A 87 -7.25 -3.94 -19.65
CA ALA A 87 -7.42 -4.93 -18.58
C ALA A 87 -7.90 -6.31 -19.07
N ASN A 88 -8.40 -6.39 -20.31
CA ASN A 88 -8.81 -7.63 -20.97
C ASN A 88 -8.08 -7.86 -22.31
N ASP A 89 -6.87 -7.31 -22.45
CA ASP A 89 -6.09 -7.51 -23.67
C ASP A 89 -5.80 -8.98 -23.92
N SER A 90 -5.80 -9.42 -25.18
CA SER A 90 -5.50 -10.81 -25.53
C SER A 90 -4.07 -11.20 -25.15
N ALA A 91 -3.12 -10.25 -25.20
CA ALA A 91 -1.74 -10.49 -24.80
C ALA A 91 -1.60 -10.42 -23.27
N VAL A 92 -1.04 -11.47 -22.67
CA VAL A 92 -0.86 -11.54 -21.20
C VAL A 92 0.16 -10.51 -20.71
N GLU A 93 1.18 -10.23 -21.52
CA GLU A 93 2.22 -9.24 -21.27
C GLU A 93 1.60 -7.85 -21.07
N VAL A 94 0.63 -7.48 -21.92
CA VAL A 94 -0.11 -6.22 -21.77
C VAL A 94 -0.88 -6.17 -20.45
N ARG A 95 -1.57 -7.26 -20.09
CA ARG A 95 -2.33 -7.31 -18.82
C ARG A 95 -1.42 -7.24 -17.60
N ARG A 96 -0.22 -7.84 -17.65
CA ARG A 96 0.81 -7.73 -16.61
C ARG A 96 1.31 -6.31 -16.46
N GLU A 97 1.57 -5.61 -17.55
CA GLU A 97 1.97 -4.20 -17.52
C GLU A 97 0.86 -3.29 -17.00
N VAL A 98 -0.40 -3.57 -17.34
CA VAL A 98 -1.55 -2.84 -16.79
C VAL A 98 -1.59 -2.95 -15.27
N VAL A 99 -1.46 -4.15 -14.70
CA VAL A 99 -1.46 -4.32 -13.24
C VAL A 99 -0.21 -3.71 -12.59
N ALA A 100 0.95 -3.75 -13.25
CA ALA A 100 2.16 -3.06 -12.79
C ALA A 100 1.96 -1.54 -12.70
N LEU A 101 1.37 -0.92 -13.74
CA LEU A 101 1.05 0.51 -13.74
C LEU A 101 -0.02 0.86 -12.68
N LEU A 102 -1.04 0.02 -12.50
CA LEU A 102 -2.03 0.23 -11.43
C LEU A 102 -1.38 0.21 -10.04
N ARG A 103 -0.43 -0.71 -9.80
CA ARG A 103 0.38 -0.78 -8.57
C ARG A 103 1.26 0.46 -8.40
N ALA A 104 1.91 0.92 -9.47
CA ALA A 104 2.75 2.13 -9.45
C ALA A 104 1.94 3.40 -9.16
N ALA A 105 0.74 3.51 -9.75
CA ALA A 105 -0.15 4.64 -9.53
C ALA A 105 -0.58 4.78 -8.06
N ASN A 106 -0.69 3.65 -7.35
CA ASN A 106 -1.01 3.53 -5.93
C ASN A 106 -2.15 4.48 -5.52
N SER A 107 -3.27 4.40 -6.24
CA SER A 107 -4.42 5.30 -6.13
C SER A 107 -5.72 4.52 -5.90
N PRO A 108 -6.64 5.01 -5.06
CA PRO A 108 -7.97 4.41 -4.91
C PRO A 108 -8.75 4.26 -6.22
N GLY A 109 -8.45 5.09 -7.23
CA GLY A 109 -9.04 4.99 -8.57
C GLY A 109 -8.70 3.69 -9.31
N ALA A 110 -7.65 2.97 -8.88
CA ALA A 110 -7.27 1.67 -9.45
C ALA A 110 -8.14 0.50 -8.94
N VAL A 111 -8.88 0.67 -7.83
CA VAL A 111 -9.62 -0.41 -7.17
C VAL A 111 -10.57 -1.15 -8.11
N PRO A 112 -11.41 -0.49 -8.93
CA PRO A 112 -12.33 -1.21 -9.82
C PRO A 112 -11.61 -2.11 -10.82
N VAL A 113 -10.50 -1.64 -11.39
CA VAL A 113 -9.73 -2.39 -12.40
C VAL A 113 -8.97 -3.53 -11.74
N LEU A 114 -8.34 -3.29 -10.59
CA LEU A 114 -7.66 -4.35 -9.83
C LEU A 114 -8.65 -5.44 -9.37
N VAL A 115 -9.86 -5.07 -8.92
CA VAL A 115 -10.91 -6.05 -8.56
C VAL A 115 -11.34 -6.88 -9.77
N HIS A 116 -11.45 -6.28 -10.95
CA HIS A 116 -11.71 -6.99 -12.20
C HIS A 116 -10.59 -8.00 -12.53
N MET A 117 -9.33 -7.59 -12.39
CA MET A 117 -8.16 -8.41 -12.70
C MET A 117 -7.91 -9.57 -11.71
N LEU A 118 -8.60 -9.62 -10.57
CA LEU A 118 -8.60 -10.80 -9.70
C LEU A 118 -9.20 -12.06 -10.37
N ALA A 119 -10.01 -11.86 -11.41
CA ALA A 119 -10.61 -12.92 -12.22
C ALA A 119 -9.86 -13.20 -13.54
N ASP A 120 -8.66 -12.63 -13.72
CA ASP A 120 -7.83 -12.88 -14.91
C ASP A 120 -7.49 -14.37 -15.04
N SER A 121 -7.26 -14.87 -16.25
CA SER A 121 -6.84 -16.26 -16.47
C SER A 121 -5.37 -16.50 -16.10
N ASP A 122 -4.54 -15.47 -16.10
CA ASP A 122 -3.12 -15.54 -15.77
C ASP A 122 -2.88 -15.38 -14.27
N ALA A 123 -2.20 -16.35 -13.66
CA ALA A 123 -1.96 -16.37 -12.22
C ALA A 123 -1.11 -15.19 -11.74
N GLU A 124 -0.16 -14.71 -12.55
CA GLU A 124 0.69 -13.58 -12.19
C GLU A 124 -0.12 -12.28 -12.14
N VAL A 125 -1.03 -12.09 -13.10
CA VAL A 125 -1.98 -10.97 -13.07
C VAL A 125 -2.88 -11.01 -11.83
N GLN A 126 -3.45 -12.17 -11.51
CA GLN A 126 -4.29 -12.33 -10.30
C GLN A 126 -3.53 -11.99 -9.01
N GLN A 127 -2.29 -12.47 -8.88
CA GLN A 127 -1.43 -12.23 -7.72
C GLN A 127 -1.03 -10.76 -7.61
N ALA A 128 -0.62 -10.15 -8.73
CA ALA A 128 -0.26 -8.74 -8.78
C ALA A 128 -1.47 -7.84 -8.49
N ALA A 129 -2.68 -8.24 -8.91
CA ALA A 129 -3.91 -7.53 -8.61
C ALA A 129 -4.21 -7.54 -7.11
N ALA A 130 -4.11 -8.70 -6.46
CA ALA A 130 -4.26 -8.84 -5.01
C ALA A 130 -3.21 -8.02 -4.25
N ALA A 131 -1.94 -8.08 -4.65
CA ALA A 131 -0.86 -7.28 -4.07
C ALA A 131 -1.11 -5.76 -4.24
N GLY A 132 -1.58 -5.33 -5.41
CA GLY A 132 -1.95 -3.94 -5.68
C GLY A 132 -3.08 -3.46 -4.78
N LEU A 133 -4.16 -4.25 -4.64
CA LEU A 133 -5.26 -3.95 -3.73
C LEU A 133 -4.80 -3.86 -2.27
N TYR A 134 -3.89 -4.75 -1.87
CA TYR A 134 -3.36 -4.79 -0.51
C TYR A 134 -2.47 -3.58 -0.21
N ARG A 135 -1.72 -3.08 -1.17
CA ARG A 135 -0.94 -1.83 -0.98
C ARG A 135 -1.80 -0.59 -0.78
N LEU A 136 -3.00 -0.58 -1.35
CA LEU A 136 -4.00 0.45 -1.09
C LEU A 136 -4.56 0.30 0.33
N ASP A 137 -5.21 1.34 0.86
CA ASP A 137 -5.93 1.24 2.13
C ASP A 137 -6.97 0.10 2.05
N PRO A 138 -6.84 -0.99 2.84
CA PRO A 138 -7.81 -2.08 2.82
C PRO A 138 -9.23 -1.61 3.18
N GLY A 139 -9.37 -0.50 3.90
CA GLY A 139 -10.68 0.13 4.17
C GLY A 139 -11.35 0.70 2.91
N ALA A 140 -10.59 1.07 1.87
CA ALA A 140 -11.13 1.48 0.58
C ALA A 140 -11.66 0.27 -0.22
N LEU A 141 -11.04 -0.91 -0.07
CA LEU A 141 -11.49 -2.15 -0.71
C LEU A 141 -12.88 -2.56 -0.20
N ALA A 142 -13.12 -2.47 1.12
CA ALA A 142 -14.39 -2.84 1.73
C ALA A 142 -15.60 -2.04 1.18
N LYS A 143 -15.35 -0.86 0.59
CA LYS A 143 -16.38 -0.03 -0.04
C LYS A 143 -16.77 -0.49 -1.44
N HIS A 144 -15.94 -1.32 -2.09
CA HIS A 144 -16.23 -1.82 -3.42
C HIS A 144 -17.15 -3.06 -3.34
N PRO A 145 -18.38 -2.99 -3.87
CA PRO A 145 -19.43 -3.99 -3.60
C PRO A 145 -19.07 -5.39 -4.08
N ALA A 146 -18.24 -5.51 -5.12
CA ALA A 146 -17.83 -6.80 -5.67
C ALA A 146 -16.49 -7.33 -5.11
N ALA A 147 -15.74 -6.55 -4.32
CA ALA A 147 -14.38 -6.90 -3.94
C ALA A 147 -14.29 -8.20 -3.13
N ALA A 148 -15.12 -8.34 -2.09
CA ALA A 148 -15.11 -9.54 -1.25
C ALA A 148 -15.44 -10.81 -2.04
N LYS A 149 -16.43 -10.73 -2.95
CA LYS A 149 -16.81 -11.86 -3.81
C LYS A 149 -15.69 -12.20 -4.80
N ALA A 150 -15.11 -11.21 -5.47
CA ALA A 150 -14.03 -11.40 -6.43
C ALA A 150 -12.78 -12.01 -5.76
N LEU A 151 -12.40 -11.54 -4.58
CA LEU A 151 -11.28 -12.11 -3.80
C LEU A 151 -11.57 -13.56 -3.41
N ALA A 152 -12.76 -13.85 -2.89
CA ALA A 152 -13.14 -15.22 -2.50
C ALA A 152 -13.11 -16.18 -3.70
N GLN A 153 -13.57 -15.72 -4.87
CA GLN A 153 -13.52 -16.49 -6.11
C GLN A 153 -12.07 -16.70 -6.60
N SER A 154 -11.24 -15.65 -6.54
CA SER A 154 -9.82 -15.72 -6.91
C SER A 154 -9.06 -16.72 -6.03
N VAL A 155 -9.25 -16.65 -4.70
CA VAL A 155 -8.66 -17.60 -3.75
C VAL A 155 -9.18 -19.02 -3.97
N ALA A 156 -10.49 -19.19 -4.22
CA ALA A 156 -11.06 -20.50 -4.54
C ALA A 156 -10.53 -21.08 -5.87
N GLY A 157 -10.15 -20.20 -6.82
CA GLY A 157 -9.50 -20.55 -8.08
C GLY A 157 -8.01 -20.83 -7.98
N GLY A 158 -7.40 -20.75 -6.79
CA GLY A 158 -5.99 -21.09 -6.56
C GLY A 158 -5.04 -19.90 -6.42
N ASN A 159 -5.55 -18.65 -6.39
CA ASN A 159 -4.72 -17.48 -6.09
C ASN A 159 -4.37 -17.43 -4.59
N THR A 160 -3.53 -18.35 -4.13
CA THR A 160 -3.10 -18.49 -2.72
C THR A 160 -1.60 -18.31 -2.54
N ALA A 161 -0.83 -18.22 -3.63
CA ALA A 161 0.61 -17.97 -3.60
C ALA A 161 0.96 -16.53 -3.16
N SER A 162 0.02 -15.60 -3.30
CA SER A 162 0.12 -14.22 -2.82
C SER A 162 -0.63 -14.10 -1.50
N ALA A 163 0.06 -13.88 -0.39
CA ALA A 163 -0.57 -13.70 0.92
C ALA A 163 -1.58 -12.55 0.95
N PRO A 164 -1.34 -11.41 0.24
CA PRO A 164 -2.34 -10.38 0.00
C PRO A 164 -3.74 -10.89 -0.38
N SER A 165 -3.87 -11.90 -1.23
CA SER A 165 -5.18 -12.40 -1.66
C SER A 165 -5.99 -12.99 -0.51
N VAL A 166 -5.31 -13.70 0.41
CA VAL A 166 -5.90 -14.33 1.59
C VAL A 166 -6.13 -13.31 2.70
N LEU A 167 -5.17 -12.42 2.95
CA LEU A 167 -5.25 -11.39 4.00
C LEU A 167 -6.41 -10.41 3.75
N LEU A 168 -6.65 -10.02 2.49
CA LEU A 168 -7.72 -9.10 2.13
C LEU A 168 -9.12 -9.67 2.42
N LEU A 169 -9.29 -11.00 2.48
CA LEU A 169 -10.55 -11.61 2.90
C LEU A 169 -10.94 -11.20 4.33
N GLY A 170 -9.98 -10.92 5.20
CA GLY A 170 -10.22 -10.44 6.57
C GLY A 170 -10.86 -9.05 6.67
N TYR A 171 -11.03 -8.34 5.54
CA TYR A 171 -11.71 -7.04 5.46
C TYR A 171 -13.11 -7.13 4.83
N GLY A 172 -13.50 -8.32 4.35
CA GLY A 172 -14.82 -8.56 3.76
C GLY A 172 -15.88 -8.94 4.79
N PRO A 173 -17.17 -8.96 4.40
CA PRO A 173 -18.24 -9.49 5.25
C PRO A 173 -17.97 -10.97 5.57
N ALA A 174 -17.93 -11.31 6.86
CA ALA A 174 -17.55 -12.65 7.35
C ALA A 174 -18.30 -13.79 6.66
N ALA A 175 -19.63 -13.65 6.49
CA ALA A 175 -20.47 -14.66 5.84
C ALA A 175 -19.99 -15.08 4.43
N SER A 176 -19.37 -14.16 3.68
CA SER A 176 -18.93 -14.40 2.31
C SER A 176 -17.55 -15.04 2.20
N VAL A 177 -16.71 -14.91 3.25
CA VAL A 177 -15.28 -15.24 3.19
C VAL A 177 -14.87 -16.37 4.13
N LEU A 178 -15.64 -16.61 5.19
CA LEU A 178 -15.33 -17.65 6.19
C LEU A 178 -15.14 -19.05 5.59
N PRO A 179 -15.98 -19.54 4.66
CA PRO A 179 -15.76 -20.87 4.09
C PRO A 179 -14.42 -21.02 3.38
N ALA A 180 -13.98 -19.99 2.64
CA ALA A 180 -12.70 -19.99 1.95
C ALA A 180 -11.52 -19.98 2.95
N LEU A 181 -11.61 -19.14 3.97
CA LEU A 181 -10.58 -19.03 5.01
C LEU A 181 -10.49 -20.29 5.89
N GLN A 182 -11.62 -20.88 6.29
CA GLN A 182 -11.66 -22.11 7.08
C GLN A 182 -11.07 -23.29 6.31
N LYS A 183 -11.33 -23.37 5.00
CA LYS A 183 -10.72 -24.38 4.13
C LYS A 183 -9.19 -24.26 4.14
N LEU A 184 -8.66 -23.05 3.97
CA LEU A 184 -7.21 -22.78 4.02
C LEU A 184 -6.59 -22.98 5.41
N HIS A 185 -7.37 -22.74 6.47
CA HIS A 185 -6.92 -22.94 7.85
C HIS A 185 -6.82 -24.42 8.24
N SER A 186 -7.67 -25.28 7.66
CA SER A 186 -7.64 -26.73 7.94
C SER A 186 -6.25 -27.31 7.60
N GLN A 187 -5.69 -28.07 8.55
CA GLN A 187 -4.24 -28.28 8.78
C GLN A 187 -3.42 -28.96 7.66
N ALA A 188 -3.99 -29.22 6.48
CA ALA A 188 -3.33 -29.93 5.39
C ALA A 188 -2.63 -29.02 4.36
N ASP A 189 -2.98 -27.74 4.28
CA ASP A 189 -2.42 -26.86 3.25
C ASP A 189 -1.12 -26.18 3.72
N GLN A 190 0.00 -26.76 3.31
CA GLN A 190 1.35 -26.20 3.49
C GLN A 190 1.84 -25.44 2.25
N SER A 191 0.94 -25.13 1.30
CA SER A 191 1.33 -24.40 0.10
C SER A 191 2.03 -23.09 0.49
N PRO A 192 3.19 -22.81 -0.12
CA PRO A 192 3.92 -21.60 0.19
C PRO A 192 3.14 -20.39 -0.33
N THR A 193 3.04 -19.37 0.52
CA THR A 193 2.55 -18.05 0.16
C THR A 193 3.61 -17.01 0.49
N LYS A 194 3.70 -15.95 -0.30
CA LYS A 194 4.61 -14.83 -0.08
C LYS A 194 3.84 -13.54 0.17
N LEU A 195 4.36 -12.69 1.05
CA LEU A 195 3.80 -11.35 1.25
C LEU A 195 4.21 -10.41 0.11
N GLU A 196 5.50 -10.45 -0.23
CA GLU A 196 6.14 -9.78 -1.36
C GLU A 196 7.09 -10.76 -2.05
N ASP A 197 7.46 -10.51 -3.30
CA ASP A 197 8.22 -11.45 -4.13
C ASP A 197 9.59 -11.85 -3.51
N TRP A 198 10.22 -10.90 -2.81
CA TRP A 198 11.51 -11.05 -2.13
C TRP A 198 11.40 -11.59 -0.69
N THR A 199 10.19 -11.71 -0.13
CA THR A 199 10.01 -12.21 1.24
C THR A 199 10.09 -13.73 1.29
N PRO A 200 10.60 -14.32 2.39
CA PRO A 200 10.55 -15.76 2.58
C PRO A 200 9.11 -16.29 2.52
N PRO A 201 8.89 -17.44 1.89
CA PRO A 201 7.56 -18.04 1.86
C PRO A 201 7.17 -18.53 3.26
N VAL A 202 5.89 -18.40 3.59
CA VAL A 202 5.28 -18.99 4.77
C VAL A 202 4.12 -19.90 4.33
N PRO A 203 3.66 -20.83 5.18
CA PRO A 203 2.47 -21.61 4.87
C PRO A 203 1.23 -20.73 4.70
N VAL A 204 0.42 -20.96 3.66
CA VAL A 204 -0.84 -20.21 3.40
C VAL A 204 -1.78 -20.17 4.61
N ARG A 205 -1.80 -21.24 5.42
CA ARG A 205 -2.56 -21.29 6.67
C ARG A 205 -2.26 -20.13 7.62
N LEU A 206 -1.05 -19.58 7.62
CA LEU A 206 -0.68 -18.46 8.48
C LEU A 206 -1.38 -17.18 8.04
N ALA A 207 -1.45 -16.91 6.74
CA ALA A 207 -2.23 -15.79 6.20
C ALA A 207 -3.73 -15.96 6.49
N ALA A 208 -4.25 -17.20 6.37
CA ALA A 208 -5.64 -17.51 6.71
C ALA A 208 -5.93 -17.33 8.21
N GLN A 209 -5.00 -17.72 9.10
CA GLN A 209 -5.09 -17.49 10.54
C GLN A 209 -5.16 -16.00 10.87
N VAL A 210 -4.31 -15.16 10.24
CA VAL A 210 -4.35 -13.70 10.42
C VAL A 210 -5.71 -13.14 9.98
N ALA A 211 -6.21 -13.53 8.80
CA ALA A 211 -7.51 -13.07 8.30
C ALA A 211 -8.69 -13.54 9.18
N LEU A 212 -8.70 -14.80 9.62
CA LEU A 212 -9.73 -15.35 10.53
C LEU A 212 -9.69 -14.68 11.90
N SER A 213 -8.50 -14.50 12.46
CA SER A 213 -8.28 -13.78 13.71
C SER A 213 -8.92 -12.40 13.62
N ARG A 214 -8.63 -11.65 12.56
CA ARG A 214 -9.22 -10.33 12.30
C ARG A 214 -10.75 -10.33 12.23
N LEU A 215 -11.35 -11.40 11.72
CA LEU A 215 -12.80 -11.58 11.68
C LEU A 215 -13.41 -12.01 13.03
N GLY A 216 -12.58 -12.15 14.07
CA GLY A 216 -13.03 -12.49 15.43
C GLY A 216 -12.97 -13.99 15.75
N ASP A 217 -12.35 -14.82 14.91
CA ASP A 217 -12.25 -16.25 15.17
C ASP A 217 -11.31 -16.55 16.36
N PRO A 218 -11.81 -17.13 17.46
CA PRO A 218 -11.01 -17.37 18.67
C PRO A 218 -10.01 -18.52 18.50
N GLN A 219 -10.28 -19.50 17.63
CA GLN A 219 -9.38 -20.61 17.36
C GLN A 219 -8.17 -20.13 16.54
N ALA A 220 -8.41 -19.30 15.53
CA ALA A 220 -7.35 -18.67 14.76
C ALA A 220 -6.48 -17.76 15.63
N ARG A 221 -7.09 -16.98 16.55
CA ARG A 221 -6.33 -16.17 17.53
C ARG A 221 -5.42 -17.01 18.42
N ARG A 222 -5.93 -18.11 18.98
CA ARG A 222 -5.11 -19.04 19.78
C ARG A 222 -3.96 -19.63 18.98
N ALA A 223 -4.24 -20.09 17.76
CA ALA A 223 -3.22 -20.63 16.87
C ALA A 223 -2.15 -19.59 16.49
N LEU A 224 -2.53 -18.31 16.31
CA LEU A 224 -1.56 -17.23 16.12
C LEU A 224 -0.69 -17.00 17.34
N LEU A 225 -1.25 -17.01 18.57
CA LEU A 225 -0.47 -16.89 19.80
C LEU A 225 0.56 -18.02 19.94
N GLU A 226 0.15 -19.26 19.68
CA GLU A 226 1.08 -20.40 19.62
C GLU A 226 2.17 -20.18 18.56
N THR A 227 1.80 -19.68 17.38
CA THR A 227 2.72 -19.39 16.29
C THR A 227 3.72 -18.28 16.62
N THR A 228 3.30 -17.22 17.33
CA THR A 228 4.21 -16.14 17.78
C THR A 228 5.27 -16.65 18.75
N SER A 229 4.97 -17.71 19.50
CA SER A 229 5.91 -18.34 20.42
C SER A 229 7.00 -19.16 19.69
N GLN A 230 6.75 -19.54 18.43
CA GLN A 230 7.73 -20.26 17.62
C GLN A 230 8.89 -19.33 17.22
N LYS A 231 10.07 -19.94 17.03
CA LYS A 231 11.31 -19.22 16.69
C LYS A 231 11.62 -19.22 15.19
N ASP A 232 10.66 -19.54 14.32
CA ASP A 232 10.85 -19.46 12.87
C ASP A 232 10.99 -18.00 12.43
N LEU A 233 12.09 -17.67 11.75
CA LEU A 233 12.39 -16.29 11.31
C LEU A 233 11.44 -15.82 10.20
N ALA A 234 11.10 -16.68 9.24
CA ALA A 234 10.21 -16.35 8.13
C ALA A 234 8.80 -16.02 8.64
N VAL A 235 8.31 -16.83 9.59
CA VAL A 235 7.02 -16.59 10.26
C VAL A 235 7.02 -15.25 11.00
N ARG A 236 8.08 -14.93 11.74
CA ARG A 236 8.14 -13.66 12.48
C ARG A 236 8.22 -12.45 11.53
N GLN A 237 9.03 -12.53 10.47
CA GLN A 237 9.10 -11.49 9.43
C GLN A 237 7.73 -11.28 8.77
N PHE A 238 7.04 -12.37 8.44
CA PHE A 238 5.68 -12.30 7.90
C PHE A 238 4.72 -11.59 8.85
N LEU A 239 4.69 -12.00 10.13
CA LEU A 239 3.81 -11.39 11.14
C LEU A 239 4.07 -9.89 11.33
N LEU A 240 5.33 -9.46 11.29
CA LEU A 240 5.68 -8.03 11.30
C LEU A 240 5.23 -7.30 10.03
N GLY A 241 5.31 -7.96 8.86
CA GLY A 241 4.83 -7.42 7.58
C GLY A 241 3.30 -7.25 7.51
N VAL A 242 2.55 -8.07 8.27
CA VAL A 242 1.07 -8.05 8.30
C VAL A 242 0.52 -7.49 9.62
N VAL A 243 1.33 -6.77 10.40
CA VAL A 243 0.94 -6.20 11.70
C VAL A 243 -0.30 -5.29 11.62
N ARG A 244 -0.58 -4.71 10.44
CA ARG A 244 -1.79 -3.91 10.19
C ARG A 244 -3.08 -4.76 10.18
N ASP A 245 -2.96 -6.02 9.79
CA ASP A 245 -4.07 -6.96 9.68
C ASP A 245 -4.38 -7.60 11.03
N ILE A 246 -3.43 -7.58 11.97
CA ILE A 246 -3.59 -8.05 13.34
C ILE A 246 -4.34 -7.00 14.18
N ASP A 247 -5.45 -7.41 14.76
CA ASP A 247 -6.35 -6.59 15.58
C ASP A 247 -6.38 -7.02 17.06
N SER A 248 -6.03 -8.27 17.38
CA SER A 248 -6.00 -8.81 18.76
C SER A 248 -4.94 -8.11 19.62
N PRO A 249 -5.31 -7.45 20.73
CA PRO A 249 -4.36 -6.87 21.67
C PRO A 249 -3.35 -7.90 22.22
N GLU A 250 -3.79 -9.13 22.43
CA GLU A 250 -2.98 -10.24 22.95
C GLU A 250 -1.92 -10.68 21.94
N VAL A 251 -2.30 -10.80 20.66
CA VAL A 251 -1.35 -11.14 19.59
C VAL A 251 -0.37 -9.99 19.41
N LEU A 252 -0.82 -8.73 19.42
CA LEU A 252 0.06 -7.56 19.36
C LEU A 252 1.05 -7.51 20.53
N HIS A 253 0.62 -7.86 21.75
CA HIS A 253 1.52 -8.03 22.90
C HIS A 253 2.55 -9.14 22.66
N ALA A 254 2.14 -10.28 22.13
CA ALA A 254 3.04 -11.39 21.87
C ALA A 254 4.15 -11.03 20.86
N LEU A 255 3.86 -10.15 19.90
CA LEU A 255 4.86 -9.61 18.97
C LEU A 255 5.93 -8.74 19.64
N ALA A 256 5.68 -8.20 20.85
CA ALA A 256 6.69 -7.42 21.57
C ALA A 256 7.94 -8.26 21.89
N ALA A 257 7.81 -9.59 22.05
CA ALA A 257 8.94 -10.50 22.22
C ALA A 257 9.87 -10.55 21.00
N PHE A 258 9.45 -10.04 19.84
CA PHE A 258 10.30 -9.99 18.64
C PHE A 258 11.35 -8.88 18.74
N LEU A 259 11.19 -7.93 19.66
CA LEU A 259 12.20 -6.92 20.00
C LEU A 259 13.47 -7.53 20.60
N ASP A 260 13.42 -8.79 21.05
CA ASP A 260 14.57 -9.51 21.60
C ASP A 260 15.29 -10.37 20.56
N ASP A 261 14.78 -10.43 19.31
CA ASP A 261 15.32 -11.28 18.26
C ASP A 261 16.39 -10.53 17.44
N THR A 262 17.65 -10.88 17.67
CA THR A 262 18.80 -10.21 17.03
C THR A 262 19.27 -10.89 15.75
N ARG A 263 18.53 -11.87 15.22
CA ARG A 263 18.90 -12.52 13.96
C ARG A 263 18.81 -11.54 12.81
N LEU A 264 19.81 -11.58 11.93
CA LEU A 264 19.85 -10.74 10.75
C LEU A 264 18.72 -11.08 9.78
N THR A 265 18.28 -10.06 9.07
CA THR A 265 17.23 -10.12 8.07
C THR A 265 17.75 -9.53 6.76
N GLY A 266 17.13 -9.89 5.64
CA GLY A 266 17.43 -9.25 4.35
C GLY A 266 16.78 -7.88 4.17
N SER A 267 16.10 -7.33 5.19
CA SER A 267 15.32 -6.10 5.06
C SER A 267 16.23 -4.88 4.94
N GLY A 268 15.84 -3.88 4.14
CA GLY A 268 16.56 -2.60 4.06
C GLY A 268 17.83 -2.59 3.23
N ALA A 269 18.29 -3.72 2.69
CA ALA A 269 19.38 -3.74 1.75
C ALA A 269 18.89 -3.45 0.31
N PRO A 270 19.56 -2.55 -0.44
CA PRO A 270 19.40 -2.52 -1.88
C PRO A 270 19.86 -3.86 -2.49
N SER A 271 19.34 -4.18 -3.68
CA SER A 271 19.66 -5.42 -4.38
C SER A 271 21.19 -5.63 -4.47
N GLY A 272 21.70 -6.72 -3.90
CA GLY A 272 23.13 -7.07 -3.89
C GLY A 272 23.97 -6.53 -2.73
N ALA A 273 23.39 -5.83 -1.76
CA ALA A 273 24.08 -5.41 -0.53
C ALA A 273 23.70 -6.30 0.66
N GLU A 274 24.62 -6.50 1.61
CA GLU A 274 24.30 -7.16 2.88
C GLU A 274 23.60 -6.18 3.82
N SER A 275 22.44 -6.57 4.35
CA SER A 275 21.77 -5.80 5.40
C SER A 275 22.35 -6.16 6.76
N GLN A 276 22.56 -5.13 7.58
CA GLN A 276 22.91 -5.29 8.99
C GLN A 276 21.67 -5.26 9.91
N ARG A 277 20.46 -5.18 9.33
CA ARG A 277 19.22 -5.08 10.11
C ARG A 277 18.84 -6.42 10.70
N ARG A 278 18.41 -6.38 11.95
CA ARG A 278 17.94 -7.53 12.72
C ARG A 278 16.42 -7.52 12.77
N LEU A 279 15.84 -8.65 13.16
CA LEU A 279 14.40 -8.77 13.30
C LEU A 279 13.82 -7.77 14.31
N CYS A 280 14.54 -7.52 15.42
CA CYS A 280 14.13 -6.50 16.38
C CYS A 280 14.05 -5.09 15.77
N ASP A 281 14.88 -4.79 14.77
CA ASP A 281 14.85 -3.51 14.08
C ASP A 281 13.59 -3.39 13.19
N ASP A 282 13.21 -4.48 12.52
CA ASP A 282 11.94 -4.56 11.78
C ASP A 282 10.74 -4.47 12.72
N ALA A 283 10.82 -5.08 13.91
CA ALA A 283 9.78 -5.01 14.92
C ALA A 283 9.57 -3.58 15.43
N VAL A 284 10.65 -2.81 15.66
CA VAL A 284 10.55 -1.38 15.98
C VAL A 284 9.76 -0.64 14.91
N ASN A 285 10.11 -0.79 13.63
CA ASN A 285 9.42 -0.10 12.53
C ASN A 285 7.94 -0.49 12.47
N ALA A 286 7.65 -1.78 12.45
CA ALA A 286 6.29 -2.30 12.29
C ALA A 286 5.38 -1.82 13.44
N LEU A 287 5.83 -1.99 14.69
CA LEU A 287 5.03 -1.71 15.88
C LEU A 287 4.84 -0.21 16.11
N VAL A 288 5.90 0.61 15.93
CA VAL A 288 5.80 2.07 16.05
C VAL A 288 4.85 2.63 15.00
N ARG A 289 4.97 2.21 13.73
CA ARG A 289 4.08 2.64 12.65
C ARG A 289 2.63 2.23 12.92
N ARG A 290 2.40 0.98 13.34
CA ARG A 290 1.06 0.44 13.59
C ARG A 290 0.33 1.15 14.70
N LEU A 291 0.98 1.29 15.84
CA LEU A 291 0.37 1.80 17.07
C LEU A 291 0.56 3.31 17.21
N LYS A 292 1.22 3.95 16.24
CA LYS A 292 1.55 5.38 16.23
C LYS A 292 2.25 5.80 17.53
N LEU A 293 3.21 4.99 17.97
CA LEU A 293 3.94 5.21 19.22
C LEU A 293 4.77 6.50 19.12
N LYS A 294 4.79 7.29 20.19
CA LYS A 294 5.63 8.48 20.28
C LYS A 294 7.03 8.09 20.77
N VAL A 295 7.98 8.10 19.84
CA VAL A 295 9.41 7.84 20.08
C VAL A 295 10.23 9.11 19.82
N ASP A 296 11.41 9.21 20.42
CA ASP A 296 12.30 10.38 20.31
C ASP A 296 13.36 10.27 19.20
N PHE A 297 13.26 9.24 18.36
CA PHE A 297 14.15 8.99 17.23
C PHE A 297 13.38 8.83 15.92
N ALA A 298 14.06 9.07 14.80
CA ALA A 298 13.51 8.82 13.47
C ALA A 298 13.55 7.33 13.13
N LEU A 299 12.48 6.81 12.52
CA LEU A 299 12.50 5.46 11.99
C LEU A 299 13.45 5.36 10.79
N SER A 300 14.21 4.26 10.72
CA SER A 300 15.12 3.92 9.64
C SER A 300 14.74 2.58 9.05
N ASP A 301 14.69 2.51 7.72
CA ASP A 301 14.50 1.26 6.99
C ASP A 301 15.84 0.59 6.64
N THR A 302 16.98 1.23 6.91
CA THR A 302 18.33 0.76 6.52
C THR A 302 19.28 0.54 7.69
N GLN A 303 19.12 1.29 8.78
CA GLN A 303 20.03 1.25 9.94
C GLN A 303 19.43 0.43 11.10
N PRO A 304 20.27 -0.26 11.88
CA PRO A 304 19.83 -0.91 13.12
C PRO A 304 19.61 0.13 14.23
N TYR A 305 18.79 -0.23 15.22
CA TYR A 305 18.53 0.58 16.40
C TYR A 305 19.43 0.18 17.58
N SER A 306 19.74 1.17 18.41
CA SER A 306 20.42 0.97 19.69
C SER A 306 19.51 0.27 20.72
N ALA A 307 20.11 -0.34 21.74
CA ALA A 307 19.36 -0.96 22.84
C ALA A 307 18.42 0.03 23.54
N ALA A 308 18.86 1.28 23.77
CA ALA A 308 18.04 2.31 24.40
C ALA A 308 16.79 2.66 23.58
N GLN A 309 16.90 2.69 22.24
CA GLN A 309 15.75 2.94 21.35
C GLN A 309 14.77 1.77 21.37
N ILE A 310 15.27 0.53 21.39
CA ILE A 310 14.45 -0.68 21.49
C ILE A 310 13.72 -0.72 22.84
N ASP A 311 14.41 -0.41 23.94
CA ASP A 311 13.84 -0.36 25.28
C ASP A 311 12.77 0.73 25.40
N GLN A 312 12.96 1.89 24.78
CA GLN A 312 11.93 2.92 24.70
C GLN A 312 10.67 2.40 24.01
N VAL A 313 10.81 1.70 22.88
CA VAL A 313 9.68 1.11 22.16
C VAL A 313 8.95 0.09 23.04
N ARG A 314 9.70 -0.76 23.77
CA ARG A 314 9.14 -1.75 24.71
C ARG A 314 8.29 -1.08 25.80
N ALA A 315 8.77 0.03 26.37
CA ALA A 315 8.02 0.80 27.36
C ALA A 315 6.75 1.42 26.76
N ARG A 316 6.83 2.00 25.56
CA ARG A 316 5.67 2.59 24.88
C ARG A 316 4.61 1.56 24.49
N LEU A 317 5.03 0.34 24.15
CA LEU A 317 4.11 -0.75 23.79
C LEU A 317 3.23 -1.17 24.97
N SER A 318 3.81 -1.34 26.15
CA SER A 318 3.07 -1.75 27.35
C SER A 318 2.09 -0.68 27.85
N GLU A 319 2.32 0.59 27.51
CA GLU A 319 1.39 1.70 27.73
C GLU A 319 0.27 1.76 26.69
N ALA A 320 0.57 1.44 25.43
CA ALA A 320 -0.32 1.68 24.29
C ALA A 320 -1.34 0.56 24.02
N ILE A 321 -1.01 -0.69 24.39
CA ILE A 321 -1.89 -1.84 24.13
C ILE A 321 -2.61 -2.22 25.44
N PRO A 322 -3.95 -2.31 25.44
CA PRO A 322 -4.69 -2.79 26.61
C PRO A 322 -4.26 -4.20 27.02
N ARG A 323 -4.18 -4.44 28.34
CA ARG A 323 -3.90 -5.76 28.92
C ARG A 323 -5.08 -6.71 28.75
#